data_AF-A0A6N9Z3Q0-F1
#
_entry.id   AF-A0A6N9Z3Q0-F1
#
_cell.length_a   1.000
_cell.length_b   1.000
_cell.length_c   1.000
_cell.angle_alpha   90.00
_cell.angle_beta   90.00
_cell.angle_gamma   90.00
#
_symmetry.space_group_name_H-M   'P 1'
#
loop_
_entity.id
_entity.type
_entity.pdbx_description
1 polymer ?
#
loop_
_entity_poly.entity_id
_entity_poly.type
_entity_poly.pdbx_seq_one_letter_code
_entity_poly.pdbx_strand_id
1 'polypeptide(L)'
;MIHPTLQSQGNAEGSTPVVLLTGADRLSTDSVAFSLVDSCPSVCSISYDVRPNGAVESGLDIIRNIVRPQASGVAFGESDSFGLEECCLSCTVKHDLERVLESLCGQAGVFLVSLPVGLEAAPIAQYLADSFRINEWGESMFVGAIANAVGLDEFEERFFDDDRLCLYGMGEADGVYDERSTGAVVSRLIREASCVLELPVVGAGCLARHLDADGECKCRDIIRAIASADALICEDAHTVGLADVVRKTSGVVSPLL
;
A
#
# COMPACT_ATOMS: atom_id res chain seq x y z
N MET A 1 48.65 24.84 -13.16
CA MET A 1 48.02 23.61 -12.62
C MET A 1 46.57 23.96 -12.33
N ILE A 2 45.66 23.44 -13.14
CA ILE A 2 44.23 23.72 -13.09
C ILE A 2 43.62 22.70 -12.12
N HIS A 3 43.06 23.17 -11.00
CA HIS A 3 42.27 22.32 -10.11
C HIS A 3 41.00 21.90 -10.84
N PRO A 4 40.64 20.61 -10.90
CA PRO A 4 39.34 20.22 -11.38
C PRO A 4 38.30 20.62 -10.32
N THR A 5 37.42 21.55 -10.70
CA THR A 5 36.19 21.83 -9.98
C THR A 5 35.33 20.58 -9.98
N LEU A 6 35.20 19.94 -8.81
CA LEU A 6 34.15 18.97 -8.53
C LEU A 6 32.81 19.67 -8.78
N GLN A 7 32.15 19.32 -9.88
CA GLN A 7 30.73 19.59 -10.05
C GLN A 7 30.02 18.81 -8.96
N SER A 8 29.50 19.51 -7.95
CA SER A 8 28.50 18.96 -7.05
C SER A 8 27.27 18.66 -7.90
N GLN A 9 27.10 17.42 -8.33
CA GLN A 9 25.78 16.96 -8.73
C GLN A 9 24.91 17.03 -7.47
N GLY A 10 23.76 17.70 -7.60
CA GLY A 10 22.80 17.82 -6.52
C GLY A 10 22.27 16.44 -6.14
N ASN A 11 22.66 15.94 -4.97
CA ASN A 11 22.22 14.66 -4.41
C ASN A 11 20.76 14.70 -3.90
N ALA A 12 19.83 15.30 -4.63
CA ALA A 12 18.42 15.37 -4.24
C ALA A 12 17.41 15.03 -5.36
N GLU A 13 17.86 14.70 -6.58
CA GLU A 13 16.95 14.43 -7.72
C GLU A 13 16.93 12.96 -8.20
N GLY A 14 17.54 12.01 -7.47
CA GLY A 14 17.83 10.66 -8.01
C GLY A 14 17.41 9.44 -7.17
N SER A 15 16.60 9.59 -6.12
CA SER A 15 16.17 8.45 -5.31
C SER A 15 14.79 7.95 -5.74
N THR A 16 14.66 6.63 -5.90
CA THR A 16 13.47 5.91 -6.37
C THR A 16 12.54 5.65 -5.19
N PRO A 17 11.35 6.28 -5.14
CA PRO A 17 10.42 6.07 -4.05
C PRO A 17 9.78 4.68 -4.09
N VAL A 18 9.57 4.12 -2.91
CA VAL A 18 8.75 2.93 -2.66
C VAL A 18 7.50 3.38 -1.89
N VAL A 19 6.33 3.16 -2.48
CA VAL A 19 5.03 3.42 -1.86
C VAL A 19 4.44 2.09 -1.41
N LEU A 20 4.14 1.95 -0.12
CA LEU A 20 3.46 0.78 0.44
C LEU A 20 1.96 1.08 0.50
N LEU A 21 1.15 0.28 -0.19
CA LEU A 21 -0.32 0.39 -0.20
C LEU A 21 -0.92 -0.71 0.68
N THR A 22 -1.69 -0.32 1.69
CA THR A 22 -2.46 -1.20 2.57
C THR A 22 -3.96 -1.06 2.31
N GLY A 23 -4.72 -2.05 2.77
CA GLY A 23 -6.18 -2.00 2.77
C GLY A 23 -6.78 -3.15 3.58
N ALA A 24 -8.04 -3.01 3.96
CA ALA A 24 -8.81 -4.02 4.68
C ALA A 24 -9.76 -4.82 3.77
N ASP A 25 -9.78 -4.51 2.47
CA ASP A 25 -10.47 -5.30 1.47
C ASP A 25 -9.72 -5.21 0.14
N ARG A 26 -9.83 -6.29 -0.63
CA ARG A 26 -9.10 -6.45 -1.87
C ARG A 26 -9.61 -5.51 -2.97
N LEU A 27 -10.92 -5.32 -3.09
CA LEU A 27 -11.51 -4.54 -4.18
C LEU A 27 -11.07 -3.07 -4.08
N SER A 28 -11.10 -2.50 -2.89
CA SER A 28 -10.64 -1.13 -2.65
C SER A 28 -9.15 -0.99 -2.96
N THR A 29 -8.34 -1.93 -2.46
CA THR A 29 -6.89 -1.93 -2.67
C THR A 29 -6.55 -2.04 -4.17
N ASP A 30 -7.16 -2.98 -4.88
CA ASP A 30 -6.93 -3.20 -6.31
C ASP A 30 -7.39 -2.00 -7.15
N SER A 31 -8.52 -1.37 -6.79
CA SER A 31 -9.04 -0.16 -7.46
C SER A 31 -8.10 1.05 -7.31
N VAL A 32 -7.60 1.28 -6.10
CA VAL A 32 -6.62 2.34 -5.82
C VAL A 32 -5.30 2.02 -6.51
N ALA A 33 -4.80 0.78 -6.41
CA ALA A 33 -3.55 0.36 -7.04
C ALA A 33 -3.61 0.57 -8.57
N PHE A 34 -4.72 0.18 -9.21
CA PHE A 34 -4.93 0.40 -10.63
C PHE A 34 -4.83 1.88 -11.01
N SER A 35 -5.50 2.75 -10.27
CA SER A 35 -5.49 4.20 -10.52
C SER A 35 -4.10 4.81 -10.37
N LEU A 36 -3.36 4.40 -9.34
CA LEU A 36 -1.98 4.84 -9.11
C LEU A 36 -1.04 4.35 -10.22
N VAL A 37 -1.18 3.10 -10.66
CA VAL A 37 -0.37 2.53 -11.74
C VAL A 37 -0.64 3.24 -13.06
N ASP A 38 -1.91 3.47 -13.40
CA ASP A 38 -2.30 4.16 -14.63
C ASP A 38 -1.76 5.59 -14.70
N SER A 39 -1.65 6.25 -13.53
CA SER A 39 -1.13 7.62 -13.43
C SER A 39 0.39 7.77 -13.66
N CYS A 40 1.16 6.67 -13.69
CA CYS A 40 2.62 6.72 -13.72
C CYS A 40 3.26 5.69 -14.66
N PRO A 41 3.66 6.07 -15.88
CA PRO A 41 4.22 5.13 -16.87
C PRO A 41 5.52 4.41 -16.45
N SER A 42 6.28 4.98 -15.50
CA SER A 42 7.54 4.43 -15.00
C SER A 42 7.39 3.56 -13.74
N VAL A 43 6.17 3.27 -13.32
CA VAL A 43 5.90 2.46 -12.12
C VAL A 43 6.22 1.00 -12.34
N CYS A 44 6.87 0.38 -11.35
CA CYS A 44 6.85 -1.06 -11.18
C CYS A 44 5.91 -1.39 -10.01
N SER A 45 4.90 -2.20 -10.28
CA SER A 45 3.92 -2.63 -9.28
C SER A 45 4.26 -4.02 -8.77
N ILE A 46 4.35 -4.17 -7.46
CA ILE A 46 4.53 -5.44 -6.77
C ILE A 46 3.28 -5.65 -5.92
N SER A 47 2.54 -6.73 -6.13
CA SER A 47 1.37 -7.05 -5.30
C SER A 47 1.54 -8.38 -4.59
N TYR A 48 1.15 -8.39 -3.32
CA TYR A 48 1.15 -9.57 -2.47
C TYR A 48 -0.29 -9.90 -2.09
N ASP A 49 -0.64 -11.17 -2.24
CA ASP A 49 -1.95 -11.73 -1.88
C ASP A 49 -1.73 -13.06 -1.14
N VAL A 50 -2.77 -13.57 -0.49
CA VAL A 50 -2.73 -14.87 0.20
C VAL A 50 -3.74 -15.83 -0.42
N ARG A 51 -3.40 -17.12 -0.42
CA ARG A 51 -4.32 -18.18 -0.84
C ARG A 51 -4.27 -19.35 0.13
N PRO A 52 -5.39 -20.06 0.35
CA PRO A 52 -5.38 -21.27 1.14
C PRO A 52 -4.53 -22.36 0.48
N ASN A 53 -3.61 -22.95 1.25
CA ASN A 53 -2.80 -24.09 0.85
C ASN A 53 -2.71 -25.11 2.00
N GLY A 54 -3.51 -26.18 1.92
CA GLY A 54 -3.52 -27.24 2.94
C GLY A 54 -2.27 -28.12 2.98
N ALA A 55 -1.30 -27.93 2.09
CA ALA A 55 -0.01 -28.62 2.13
C ALA A 55 1.04 -27.91 2.98
N VAL A 56 0.81 -26.65 3.35
CA VAL A 56 1.71 -25.81 4.16
C VAL A 56 1.18 -25.74 5.59
N GLU A 57 2.06 -25.74 6.59
CA GLU A 57 1.67 -25.77 8.01
C GLU A 57 0.78 -24.58 8.42
N SER A 58 1.07 -23.38 7.92
CA SER A 58 0.23 -22.20 8.16
C SER A 58 -1.13 -22.25 7.45
N GLY A 59 -1.30 -23.17 6.51
CA GLY A 59 -2.47 -23.24 5.64
C GLY A 59 -2.50 -22.18 4.55
N LEU A 60 -1.43 -21.41 4.32
CA LEU A 60 -1.41 -20.28 3.38
C LEU A 60 -0.20 -20.29 2.45
N ASP A 61 -0.45 -19.94 1.19
CA ASP A 61 0.55 -19.47 0.23
C ASP A 61 0.49 -17.96 0.11
N ILE A 62 1.65 -17.33 -0.11
CA ILE A 62 1.77 -15.95 -0.55
C ILE A 62 1.94 -15.94 -2.06
N ILE A 63 1.11 -15.16 -2.74
CA ILE A 63 1.19 -14.91 -4.18
C ILE A 63 1.81 -13.54 -4.38
N ARG A 64 2.95 -13.48 -5.06
CA ARG A 64 3.58 -12.23 -5.50
C ARG A 64 3.37 -12.05 -6.99
N ASN A 65 2.95 -10.87 -7.41
CA ASN A 65 2.92 -10.47 -8.81
C ASN A 65 3.78 -9.24 -9.03
N ILE A 66 4.66 -9.27 -10.03
CA ILE A 66 5.54 -8.16 -10.38
C ILE A 66 5.24 -7.68 -11.79
N VAL A 67 4.70 -6.48 -11.87
CA VAL A 67 4.31 -5.83 -13.11
C VAL A 67 5.31 -4.70 -13.41
N ARG A 68 6.01 -4.82 -14.55
CA ARG A 68 7.07 -3.90 -14.95
C ARG A 68 6.57 -2.86 -15.96
N PRO A 69 7.13 -1.64 -15.97
CA PRO A 69 6.80 -0.64 -16.98
C PRO A 69 7.29 -1.10 -18.37
N GLN A 70 6.46 -0.94 -19.41
CA GLN A 70 6.84 -1.19 -20.80
C GLN A 70 6.51 0.00 -21.70
N ALA A 71 7.19 0.07 -22.86
CA ALA A 71 7.01 1.16 -23.84
C ALA A 71 5.56 1.28 -24.38
N SER A 72 4.75 0.22 -24.27
CA SER A 72 3.34 0.18 -24.68
C SER A 72 2.34 0.18 -23.50
N GLY A 73 2.80 0.45 -22.27
CA GLY A 73 1.99 0.42 -21.05
C GLY A 73 2.38 -0.71 -20.10
N VAL A 74 1.40 -1.29 -19.42
CA VAL A 74 1.58 -2.28 -18.36
C VAL A 74 1.43 -3.70 -18.94
N ALA A 75 2.44 -4.56 -18.78
CA ALA A 75 2.36 -5.96 -19.20
C ALA A 75 2.08 -6.91 -18.03
N PHE A 76 1.40 -8.03 -18.31
CA PHE A 76 1.19 -9.09 -17.33
C PHE A 76 2.53 -9.56 -16.77
N GLY A 77 2.61 -9.49 -15.45
CA GLY A 77 3.83 -9.64 -14.67
C GLY A 77 4.30 -11.07 -14.45
N GLU A 78 5.47 -11.21 -13.84
CA GLU A 78 5.93 -12.47 -13.24
C GLU A 78 5.07 -12.74 -12.00
N SER A 79 4.51 -13.96 -11.90
CA SER A 79 3.75 -14.41 -10.74
C SER A 79 4.46 -15.59 -10.10
N ASP A 80 4.77 -15.45 -8.82
CA ASP A 80 5.39 -16.48 -7.99
C ASP A 80 4.48 -16.79 -6.81
N SER A 81 4.53 -18.05 -6.35
CA SER A 81 3.79 -18.54 -5.19
C SER A 81 4.75 -19.28 -4.28
N PHE A 82 4.70 -18.99 -2.98
CA PHE A 82 5.51 -19.68 -1.98
C PHE A 82 4.76 -19.80 -0.65
N GLY A 83 5.00 -20.92 0.04
CA GLY A 83 4.33 -21.24 1.30
C GLY A 83 4.71 -20.27 2.43
N LEU A 84 3.73 -19.90 3.25
CA LEU A 84 3.98 -19.24 4.51
C LEU A 84 4.38 -20.30 5.54
N GLU A 85 5.68 -20.46 5.80
CA GLU A 85 6.17 -21.51 6.71
C GLU A 85 6.37 -20.99 8.14
N GLU A 86 7.62 -20.86 8.58
CA GLU A 86 8.00 -20.68 9.99
C GLU A 86 7.86 -19.24 10.53
N CYS A 87 7.44 -18.29 9.69
CA CYS A 87 7.40 -16.86 10.00
C CYS A 87 5.99 -16.29 9.81
N CYS A 88 5.68 -15.19 10.50
CA CYS A 88 4.43 -14.46 10.25
C CYS A 88 4.42 -13.82 8.86
N LEU A 89 3.22 -13.50 8.37
CA LEU A 89 3.01 -12.88 7.05
C LEU A 89 3.89 -11.62 6.84
N SER A 90 3.98 -10.75 7.84
CA SER A 90 4.81 -9.53 7.78
C SER A 90 6.30 -9.84 7.62
N CYS A 91 6.82 -10.86 8.32
CA CYS A 91 8.22 -11.25 8.23
C CYS A 91 8.54 -11.84 6.86
N THR A 92 7.65 -12.68 6.33
CA THR A 92 7.85 -13.29 5.01
C THR A 92 7.81 -12.23 3.91
N VAL A 93 6.79 -11.35 3.92
CA VAL A 93 6.65 -10.29 2.91
C VAL A 93 7.81 -9.31 2.94
N LYS A 94 8.28 -8.85 4.12
CA LYS A 94 9.37 -7.86 4.18
C LYS A 94 10.71 -8.42 3.65
N HIS A 95 11.05 -9.67 3.97
CA HIS A 95 12.29 -10.31 3.49
C HIS A 95 12.24 -10.59 2.00
N ASP A 96 11.07 -11.01 1.50
CA ASP A 96 10.87 -11.21 0.09
C ASP A 96 10.96 -9.90 -0.69
N LEU A 97 10.26 -8.86 -0.21
CA LEU A 97 10.22 -7.55 -0.83
C LEU A 97 11.61 -6.91 -0.92
N GLU A 98 12.44 -7.03 0.10
CA GLU A 98 13.84 -6.56 0.06
C GLU A 98 14.61 -7.20 -1.11
N ARG A 99 14.54 -8.53 -1.26
CA ARG A 99 15.21 -9.26 -2.35
C ARG A 99 14.68 -8.86 -3.72
N VAL A 100 13.37 -8.66 -3.82
CA VAL A 100 12.72 -8.22 -5.06
C VAL A 100 13.18 -6.81 -5.42
N LEU A 101 13.19 -5.87 -4.48
CA LEU A 101 13.63 -4.49 -4.73
C LEU A 101 15.12 -4.43 -5.08
N GLU A 102 15.97 -5.23 -4.42
CA GLU A 102 17.39 -5.38 -4.80
C GLU A 102 17.52 -5.84 -6.25
N SER A 103 16.75 -6.86 -6.67
CA SER A 103 16.80 -7.40 -8.04
C SER A 103 16.26 -6.43 -9.10
N LEU A 104 15.39 -5.49 -8.71
CA LEU A 104 14.75 -4.51 -9.58
C LEU A 104 15.38 -3.12 -9.50
N CYS A 105 16.43 -2.95 -8.70
CA CYS A 105 17.08 -1.66 -8.51
C CYS A 105 17.50 -1.04 -9.86
N GLY A 106 17.16 0.24 -10.06
CA GLY A 106 17.42 0.99 -11.29
C GLY A 106 16.51 0.67 -12.49
N GLN A 107 15.51 -0.21 -12.34
CA GLN A 107 14.61 -0.62 -13.44
C GLN A 107 13.29 0.16 -13.50
N ALA A 108 12.96 0.95 -12.47
CA ALA A 108 11.72 1.70 -12.38
C ALA A 108 11.96 3.11 -11.82
N GLY A 109 11.07 4.05 -12.14
CA GLY A 109 11.10 5.40 -11.57
C GLY A 109 10.40 5.50 -10.22
N VAL A 110 9.55 4.52 -9.89
CA VAL A 110 8.83 4.39 -8.61
C VAL A 110 8.36 2.95 -8.45
N PHE A 111 8.32 2.47 -7.21
CA PHE A 111 7.71 1.19 -6.86
C PHE A 111 6.39 1.42 -6.12
N LEU A 112 5.33 0.77 -6.57
CA LEU A 112 4.08 0.64 -5.82
C LEU A 112 3.99 -0.79 -5.29
N VAL A 113 3.92 -0.96 -3.98
CA VAL A 113 3.85 -2.26 -3.32
C VAL A 113 2.49 -2.42 -2.65
N SER A 114 1.60 -3.21 -3.23
CA SER A 114 0.32 -3.57 -2.60
C SER A 114 0.53 -4.74 -1.66
N LEU A 115 0.30 -4.51 -0.37
CA LEU A 115 0.46 -5.51 0.68
C LEU A 115 -0.80 -6.39 0.78
N PRO A 116 -0.71 -7.60 1.35
CA PRO A 116 -1.88 -8.43 1.63
C PRO A 116 -2.89 -7.68 2.49
N VAL A 117 -4.17 -8.03 2.32
CA VAL A 117 -5.27 -7.48 3.11
C VAL A 117 -4.94 -7.57 4.61
N GLY A 118 -5.09 -6.45 5.31
CA GLY A 118 -4.87 -6.37 6.76
C GLY A 118 -3.42 -6.34 7.24
N LEU A 119 -2.45 -6.32 6.33
CA LEU A 119 -1.04 -6.25 6.71
C LEU A 119 -0.63 -4.79 7.00
N GLU A 120 -0.06 -4.57 8.18
CA GLU A 120 0.51 -3.28 8.57
C GLU A 120 1.79 -2.99 7.78
N ALA A 121 1.88 -1.79 7.21
CA ALA A 121 3.02 -1.33 6.43
C ALA A 121 4.13 -0.74 7.30
N ALA A 122 3.86 -0.18 8.47
CA ALA A 122 4.88 0.49 9.28
C ALA A 122 6.10 -0.42 9.62
N PRO A 123 5.92 -1.70 10.00
CA PRO A 123 7.06 -2.60 10.23
C PRO A 123 7.88 -2.88 8.97
N ILE A 124 7.22 -2.93 7.80
CA ILE A 124 7.86 -3.16 6.51
C ILE A 124 8.61 -1.91 6.06
N ALA A 125 8.00 -0.73 6.20
CA ALA A 125 8.60 0.56 5.92
C ALA A 125 9.88 0.77 6.73
N GLN A 126 9.84 0.51 8.03
CA GLN A 126 11.01 0.64 8.90
C GLN A 126 12.11 -0.34 8.48
N TYR A 127 11.76 -1.60 8.23
CA TYR A 127 12.71 -2.61 7.77
C TYR A 127 13.40 -2.20 6.46
N LEU A 128 12.62 -1.76 5.46
CA LEU A 128 13.16 -1.30 4.19
C LEU A 128 14.03 -0.06 4.34
N ALA A 129 13.62 0.92 5.16
CA ALA A 129 14.41 2.11 5.43
C ALA A 129 15.78 1.77 6.05
N ASP A 130 15.84 0.79 6.94
CA ASP A 130 17.09 0.30 7.51
C ASP A 130 17.92 -0.48 6.48
N SER A 131 17.29 -1.37 5.70
CA SER A 131 17.95 -2.07 4.59
C SER A 131 18.54 -1.12 3.56
N PHE A 132 17.84 -0.04 3.21
CA PHE A 132 18.33 0.94 2.24
C PHE A 132 19.55 1.73 2.74
N ARG A 133 19.64 1.95 4.06
CA ARG A 133 20.78 2.64 4.69
C ARG A 133 22.01 1.76 4.82
N ILE A 134 21.81 0.45 4.95
CA ILE A 134 22.90 -0.51 5.23
C ILE A 134 23.49 -1.07 3.93
N ASN A 135 22.68 -1.22 2.89
CA ASN A 135 23.09 -1.87 1.65
C ASN A 135 23.32 -0.86 0.52
N GLU A 136 24.41 -1.04 -0.24
CA GLU A 136 24.78 -0.12 -1.34
C GLU A 136 23.70 0.01 -2.42
N TRP A 137 22.96 -1.07 -2.73
CA TRP A 137 21.87 -1.03 -3.71
C TRP A 137 20.72 -0.10 -3.30
N GLY A 138 20.57 0.12 -2.00
CA GLY A 138 19.50 0.90 -1.40
C GLY A 138 19.76 2.40 -1.33
N GLU A 139 21.00 2.86 -1.59
CA GLU A 139 21.32 4.31 -1.59
C GLU A 139 20.46 5.10 -2.60
N SER A 140 20.00 4.41 -3.64
CA SER A 140 19.14 4.96 -4.69
C SER A 140 17.64 4.85 -4.40
N MET A 141 17.24 4.40 -3.20
CA MET A 141 15.84 4.12 -2.87
C MET A 141 15.44 4.68 -1.50
N PHE A 142 14.14 4.93 -1.32
CA PHE A 142 13.58 5.33 -0.03
C PHE A 142 12.11 4.95 0.07
N VAL A 143 11.58 4.80 1.29
CA VAL A 143 10.14 4.66 1.50
C VAL A 143 9.51 6.05 1.43
N GLY A 144 8.71 6.30 0.39
CA GLY A 144 8.14 7.61 0.11
C GLY A 144 6.78 7.86 0.76
N ALA A 145 5.98 6.80 0.93
CA ALA A 145 4.67 6.90 1.57
C ALA A 145 4.20 5.52 2.07
N ILE A 146 3.44 5.54 3.16
CA ILE A 146 2.46 4.51 3.50
C ILE A 146 1.11 5.06 3.09
N ALA A 147 0.50 4.44 2.08
CA ALA A 147 -0.83 4.74 1.58
C ALA A 147 -1.83 3.69 2.08
N ASN A 148 -3.03 4.11 2.43
CA ASN A 148 -4.12 3.22 2.80
C ASN A 148 -5.33 3.44 1.89
N ALA A 149 -5.82 2.38 1.27
CA ALA A 149 -7.06 2.39 0.49
C ALA A 149 -8.27 2.16 1.41
N VAL A 150 -9.26 3.04 1.30
CA VAL A 150 -10.51 2.94 2.08
C VAL A 150 -11.72 3.03 1.15
N GLY A 151 -12.50 1.95 1.07
CA GLY A 151 -13.84 2.00 0.51
C GLY A 151 -14.82 2.60 1.51
N LEU A 152 -15.68 3.52 1.05
CA LEU A 152 -16.72 4.11 1.88
C LEU A 152 -18.00 3.26 1.94
N ASP A 153 -18.19 2.36 0.98
CA ASP A 153 -19.31 1.42 0.94
C ASP A 153 -19.20 0.44 2.12
N GLU A 154 -20.28 0.32 2.90
CA GLU A 154 -20.37 -0.55 4.10
C GLU A 154 -19.30 -0.26 5.18
N PHE A 155 -18.57 0.86 5.09
CA PHE A 155 -17.47 1.18 6.00
C PHE A 155 -17.93 1.20 7.46
N GLU A 156 -18.99 1.95 7.77
CA GLU A 156 -19.49 2.10 9.15
C GLU A 156 -19.93 0.76 9.73
N GLU A 157 -20.63 -0.06 8.95
CA GLU A 157 -21.09 -1.39 9.35
C GLU A 157 -19.90 -2.29 9.68
N ARG A 158 -18.94 -2.40 8.76
CA ARG A 158 -17.73 -3.23 8.96
C ARG A 158 -16.76 -2.69 10.01
N PHE A 159 -16.77 -1.38 10.25
CA PHE A 159 -15.89 -0.73 11.20
C PHE A 159 -16.33 -0.98 12.66
N PHE A 160 -17.64 -0.98 12.90
CA PHE A 160 -18.19 -1.19 14.25
C PHE A 160 -18.63 -2.63 14.53
N ASP A 161 -18.55 -3.52 13.55
CA ASP A 161 -18.77 -4.96 13.74
C ASP A 161 -17.57 -5.66 14.39
N ASP A 162 -17.85 -6.74 15.09
CA ASP A 162 -16.86 -7.65 15.69
C ASP A 162 -16.40 -8.75 14.71
N ASP A 163 -16.87 -8.70 13.47
CA ASP A 163 -16.51 -9.64 12.42
C ASP A 163 -15.00 -9.67 12.15
N ARG A 164 -14.49 -10.90 12.02
CA ARG A 164 -13.08 -11.16 11.68
C ARG A 164 -12.76 -10.65 10.29
N LEU A 165 -11.55 -10.14 10.12
CA LEU A 165 -11.10 -9.67 8.81
C LEU A 165 -10.95 -10.83 7.82
N CYS A 166 -11.63 -10.77 6.68
CA CYS A 166 -11.46 -11.71 5.58
C CYS A 166 -10.16 -11.38 4.81
N LEU A 167 -9.19 -12.30 4.83
CA LEU A 167 -7.93 -12.20 4.10
C LEU A 167 -8.05 -12.71 2.66
N TYR A 168 -8.90 -13.72 2.44
CA TYR A 168 -9.16 -14.33 1.14
C TYR A 168 -10.56 -14.97 1.13
N GLY A 169 -11.19 -15.04 -0.04
CA GLY A 169 -12.52 -15.63 -0.22
C GLY A 169 -13.64 -14.59 -0.12
N MET A 170 -14.88 -15.02 -0.35
CA MET A 170 -16.05 -14.13 -0.41
C MET A 170 -17.10 -14.43 0.66
N GLY A 171 -16.89 -15.44 1.51
CA GLY A 171 -17.81 -15.76 2.61
C GLY A 171 -17.33 -16.89 3.51
N GLU A 172 -18.21 -17.41 4.36
CA GLU A 172 -17.84 -18.44 5.37
C GLU A 172 -17.38 -19.77 4.77
N ALA A 173 -17.80 -20.09 3.55
CA ALA A 173 -17.54 -21.39 2.92
C ALA A 173 -16.10 -21.53 2.39
N ASP A 174 -15.49 -20.42 1.96
CA ASP A 174 -14.17 -20.39 1.32
C ASP A 174 -13.24 -19.31 1.92
N GLY A 175 -13.71 -18.64 2.98
CA GLY A 175 -13.03 -17.52 3.60
C GLY A 175 -11.86 -17.94 4.49
N VAL A 176 -10.73 -17.28 4.31
CA VAL A 176 -9.61 -17.27 5.24
C VAL A 176 -9.72 -16.00 6.07
N TYR A 177 -9.73 -16.14 7.39
CA TYR A 177 -9.95 -15.02 8.31
C TYR A 177 -8.75 -14.79 9.21
N ASP A 178 -8.43 -13.52 9.43
CA ASP A 178 -7.55 -13.07 10.51
C ASP A 178 -8.26 -13.21 11.86
N GLU A 179 -7.50 -13.38 12.94
CA GLU A 179 -8.07 -13.41 14.29
C GLU A 179 -8.54 -12.03 14.77
N ARG A 180 -7.98 -10.96 14.20
CA ARG A 180 -8.34 -9.57 14.51
C ARG A 180 -9.68 -9.20 13.88
N SER A 181 -10.46 -8.37 14.56
CA SER A 181 -11.68 -7.79 13.99
C SER A 181 -11.37 -6.81 12.87
N THR A 182 -12.29 -6.70 11.91
CA THR A 182 -12.18 -5.80 10.76
C THR A 182 -11.97 -4.35 11.21
N GLY A 183 -12.80 -3.86 12.14
CA GLY A 183 -12.68 -2.51 12.70
C GLY A 183 -11.32 -2.22 13.34
N ALA A 184 -10.75 -3.17 14.08
CA ALA A 184 -9.44 -3.02 14.70
C ALA A 184 -8.32 -2.90 13.64
N VAL A 185 -8.39 -3.70 12.58
CA VAL A 185 -7.40 -3.65 11.50
C VAL A 185 -7.56 -2.37 10.68
N VAL A 186 -8.78 -2.03 10.24
CA VAL A 186 -9.06 -0.79 9.51
C VAL A 186 -8.55 0.43 10.28
N SER A 187 -8.88 0.52 11.57
CA SER A 187 -8.42 1.62 12.44
C SER A 187 -6.90 1.76 12.42
N ARG A 188 -6.20 0.63 12.48
CA ARG A 188 -4.74 0.62 12.55
C ARG A 188 -4.09 0.98 11.23
N LEU A 189 -4.61 0.47 10.12
CA LEU A 189 -4.12 0.80 8.77
C LEU A 189 -4.33 2.27 8.42
N ILE A 190 -5.48 2.86 8.79
CA ILE A 190 -5.73 4.29 8.63
C ILE A 190 -4.76 5.10 9.51
N ARG A 191 -4.54 4.65 10.75
CA ARG A 191 -3.71 5.37 11.72
C ARG A 191 -2.23 5.44 11.32
N GLU A 192 -1.68 4.39 10.73
CA GLU A 192 -0.27 4.36 10.30
C GLU A 192 -0.03 5.05 8.94
N ALA A 193 -1.10 5.30 8.18
CA ALA A 193 -0.98 5.85 6.85
C ALA A 193 -0.56 7.31 6.88
N SER A 194 0.47 7.62 6.08
CA SER A 194 0.82 8.99 5.72
C SER A 194 -0.14 9.58 4.67
N CYS A 195 -0.87 8.72 3.96
CA CYS A 195 -1.84 9.10 2.94
C CYS A 195 -3.03 8.13 2.97
N VAL A 196 -4.25 8.63 3.18
CA VAL A 196 -5.49 7.87 3.10
C VAL A 196 -6.16 8.20 1.77
N LEU A 197 -6.45 7.17 0.97
CA LEU A 197 -7.03 7.25 -0.36
C LEU A 197 -8.44 6.66 -0.30
N GLU A 198 -9.44 7.54 -0.23
CA GLU A 198 -10.85 7.16 -0.20
C GLU A 198 -11.34 6.85 -1.61
N LEU A 199 -12.14 5.79 -1.75
CA LEU A 199 -12.91 5.55 -2.97
C LEU A 199 -14.28 6.21 -2.88
N PRO A 200 -14.76 6.81 -3.98
CA PRO A 200 -16.08 7.43 -3.99
C PRO A 200 -17.17 6.37 -3.75
N VAL A 201 -18.25 6.78 -3.08
CA VAL A 201 -19.45 5.95 -2.91
C VAL A 201 -20.05 5.67 -4.29
N VAL A 202 -20.04 4.40 -4.73
CA VAL A 202 -20.60 4.02 -6.04
C VAL A 202 -22.09 3.74 -5.87
N GLY A 203 -22.92 4.79 -5.93
CA GLY A 203 -24.37 4.60 -6.04
C GLY A 203 -25.24 5.79 -5.64
N ALA A 204 -25.83 6.45 -6.64
CA ALA A 204 -26.98 7.35 -6.46
C ALA A 204 -28.31 6.58 -6.23
N GLY A 205 -28.28 5.43 -5.54
CA GLY A 205 -29.47 4.59 -5.33
C GLY A 205 -29.32 3.61 -4.17
N CYS A 206 -30.33 3.57 -3.30
CA CYS A 206 -30.65 2.65 -2.19
C CYS A 206 -29.56 2.29 -1.14
N LEU A 207 -28.27 2.45 -1.44
CA LEU A 207 -27.11 2.20 -0.58
C LEU A 207 -26.43 3.49 -0.08
N ALA A 208 -26.86 4.65 -0.57
CA ALA A 208 -26.48 5.98 -0.08
C ALA A 208 -27.07 6.31 1.30
N ARG A 209 -27.04 5.37 2.25
CA ARG A 209 -27.55 5.58 3.63
C ARG A 209 -26.67 6.53 4.44
N HIS A 210 -25.42 6.74 3.99
CA HIS A 210 -24.41 7.52 4.72
C HIS A 210 -24.19 8.92 4.15
N LEU A 211 -24.78 9.25 2.99
CA LEU A 211 -24.78 10.61 2.45
C LEU A 211 -25.93 11.40 3.08
N ASP A 212 -25.63 12.54 3.68
CA ASP A 212 -26.66 13.45 4.15
C ASP A 212 -27.32 14.22 2.99
N ALA A 213 -28.25 15.14 3.33
CA ALA A 213 -28.98 15.93 2.34
C ALA A 213 -28.07 16.83 1.48
N ASP A 214 -26.86 17.11 1.95
CA ASP A 214 -25.85 17.92 1.27
C ASP A 214 -24.83 17.05 0.50
N GLY A 215 -24.96 15.72 0.58
CA GLY A 215 -24.08 14.76 -0.08
C GLY A 215 -22.80 14.47 0.69
N GLU A 216 -22.74 14.81 1.98
CA GLU A 216 -21.57 14.54 2.84
C GLU A 216 -21.66 13.15 3.48
N CYS A 217 -20.54 12.42 3.45
CA CYS A 217 -20.44 11.09 4.03
C CYS A 217 -19.88 11.15 5.45
N LYS A 218 -20.68 10.77 6.46
CA LYS A 218 -20.23 10.77 7.87
C LYS A 218 -19.03 9.86 8.14
N CYS A 219 -18.81 8.82 7.32
CA CYS A 219 -17.65 7.95 7.42
C CYS A 219 -16.33 8.75 7.28
N ARG A 220 -16.33 9.86 6.54
CA ARG A 220 -15.15 10.73 6.39
C ARG A 220 -14.71 11.36 7.70
N ASP A 221 -15.65 11.72 8.57
CA ASP A 221 -15.31 12.28 9.88
C ASP A 221 -14.68 11.22 10.79
N ILE A 222 -15.14 9.97 10.68
CA ILE A 222 -14.53 8.83 11.38
C ILE A 222 -13.10 8.60 10.87
N ILE A 223 -12.91 8.56 9.55
CA ILE A 223 -11.59 8.40 8.93
C ILE A 223 -10.64 9.52 9.37
N ARG A 224 -11.07 10.79 9.29
CA ARG A 224 -10.30 11.96 9.74
C ARG A 224 -9.94 11.90 11.22
N ALA A 225 -10.84 11.39 12.07
CA ALA A 225 -10.60 11.27 13.50
C ALA A 225 -9.58 10.17 13.86
N ILE A 226 -9.49 9.12 13.02
CA ILE A 226 -8.57 8.00 13.23
C ILE A 226 -7.20 8.29 12.61
N ALA A 227 -7.18 8.89 11.43
CA ALA A 227 -5.96 9.21 10.69
C ALA A 227 -4.97 10.01 11.55
N SER A 228 -3.68 9.86 11.24
CA SER A 228 -2.68 10.71 11.86
C SER A 228 -2.95 12.19 11.52
N ALA A 229 -2.65 13.10 12.44
CA ALA A 229 -2.95 14.52 12.29
C ALA A 229 -2.24 15.17 11.08
N ASP A 230 -1.17 14.54 10.63
CA ASP A 230 -0.33 14.95 9.51
C ASP A 230 -0.58 14.13 8.24
N ALA A 231 -1.48 13.14 8.30
CA ALA A 231 -1.83 12.32 7.14
C ALA A 231 -2.58 13.14 6.08
N LEU A 232 -2.20 12.95 4.83
CA LEU A 232 -2.97 13.46 3.70
C LEU A 232 -4.22 12.59 3.52
N ILE A 233 -5.41 13.19 3.47
CA ILE A 233 -6.65 12.47 3.17
C ILE A 233 -7.16 12.93 1.81
N CYS A 234 -7.35 11.98 0.89
CA CYS A 234 -7.82 12.21 -0.47
C CYS A 234 -9.20 11.58 -0.63
N GLU A 235 -10.23 12.41 -0.80
CA GLU A 235 -11.64 11.98 -0.85
C GLU A 235 -12.02 11.19 -2.10
N ASP A 236 -11.18 11.23 -3.14
CA ASP A 236 -11.32 10.43 -4.35
C ASP A 236 -9.94 10.02 -4.87
N ALA A 237 -9.58 8.76 -4.63
CA ALA A 237 -8.32 8.16 -5.04
C ALA A 237 -8.08 8.21 -6.56
N HIS A 238 -9.14 8.24 -7.38
CA HIS A 238 -9.01 8.29 -8.84
C HIS A 238 -8.50 9.64 -9.34
N THR A 239 -8.54 10.67 -8.50
CA THR A 239 -8.06 12.02 -8.83
C THR A 239 -6.59 12.24 -8.46
N VAL A 240 -5.95 11.25 -7.82
CA VAL A 240 -4.60 11.37 -7.26
C VAL A 240 -3.62 10.52 -8.04
N GLY A 241 -2.55 11.14 -8.52
CA GLY A 241 -1.44 10.42 -9.15
C GLY A 241 -0.44 9.88 -8.13
N LEU A 242 0.27 8.81 -8.50
CA LEU A 242 1.33 8.22 -7.67
C LEU A 242 2.44 9.23 -7.31
N ALA A 243 2.78 10.12 -8.24
CA ALA A 243 3.75 11.19 -7.98
C ALA A 243 3.25 12.23 -6.97
N ASP A 244 1.94 12.41 -6.83
CA ASP A 244 1.35 13.32 -5.84
C ASP A 244 1.35 12.70 -4.45
N VAL A 245 1.09 11.39 -4.36
CA VAL A 245 1.23 10.63 -3.10
C VAL A 245 2.63 10.82 -2.53
N VAL A 246 3.68 10.61 -3.33
CA VAL A 246 5.08 10.75 -2.87
C VAL A 246 5.45 12.19 -2.51
N ARG A 247 5.04 13.18 -3.32
CA ARG A 247 5.42 14.59 -3.10
C ARG A 247 4.73 15.20 -1.89
N LYS A 248 3.44 14.92 -1.71
CA LYS A 248 2.65 15.50 -0.62
C LYS A 248 3.02 14.91 0.74
N THR A 249 3.42 13.65 0.82
CA THR A 249 3.92 13.04 2.07
C THR A 249 5.33 13.51 2.42
N SER A 250 6.19 13.71 1.42
CA SER A 250 7.56 14.21 1.63
C SER A 250 7.60 15.66 2.17
N GLY A 251 6.56 16.46 1.92
CA GLY A 251 6.42 17.81 2.47
C GLY A 251 5.99 17.88 3.94
N VAL A 252 5.57 16.74 4.52
CA VAL A 252 5.10 16.64 5.91
C VAL A 252 6.22 16.22 6.87
N VAL A 253 7.28 15.58 6.36
CA VAL A 253 8.44 15.19 7.17
C VAL A 253 9.42 16.35 7.30
N SER A 254 9.14 17.25 8.25
CA SER A 254 10.18 18.12 8.83
C SER A 254 10.72 17.46 10.10
N PRO A 255 12.05 17.39 10.29
CA PRO A 255 12.66 16.54 11.31
C PRO A 255 12.47 17.13 12.70
N LEU A 256 11.73 16.43 13.55
CA LEU A 256 11.94 16.55 14.99
C LEU A 256 13.27 15.85 15.31
N LEU A 257 14.31 16.70 15.47
CA LEU A 257 15.48 16.43 16.30
C LEU A 257 15.06 16.21 17.76
#